data_AF-A0A845X2S5-F1
#
_entry.id   AF-A0A845X2S5-F1
#
_cell.length_a   1.000
_cell.length_b   1.000
_cell.length_c   1.000
_cell.angle_alpha   90.00
_cell.angle_beta   90.00
_cell.angle_gamma   90.00
#
_symmetry.space_group_name_H-M   'P 1'
#
loop_
_entity.id
_entity.type
_entity.pdbx_description
1 polymer ?
#
loop_
_entity_poly.entity_id
_entity_poly.type
_entity_poly.pdbx_seq_one_letter_code
_entity_poly.pdbx_strand_id
1 'polypeptide(L)'
;MLKQLQTLPLLLLLNVTAIACQPNPSPQTQTPDPWPIAVSNATHAVEVFNIADANETFTDWQAAVTALETTVQQLRAIPSDHPHYAEAQKQAQAYQASLEAARQNAEKLEVQALTEPRPSTSDNIKLTTYVVTGTTAAEIRADINRKRIDAIGQSFDAYARWWVRWNYQYLSQGSSCQIASNSLNVVLTGEIIMPEWDAPPTADPQLVQRWQQYITLLRAHEDQHIQHGREATQRIQEALPNLMASTCEQLEVLADEQGEAIIAQQAQKDKDYDAATDHGRLEGIQFP
;
A
#
# COMPACT_ATOMS: atom_id res chain seq x y z
N MET A 1 -0.06 26.73 14.90
CA MET A 1 -0.19 28.10 14.34
C MET A 1 -1.65 28.54 14.18
N LEU A 2 -2.60 27.89 14.88
CA LEU A 2 -4.04 28.00 14.65
C LEU A 2 -4.71 29.01 15.58
N LYS A 3 -4.47 30.30 15.36
CA LYS A 3 -5.22 31.39 16.03
C LYS A 3 -5.76 32.46 15.07
N GLN A 4 -5.59 32.30 13.75
CA GLN A 4 -6.03 33.33 12.79
C GLN A 4 -7.49 33.21 12.33
N LEU A 5 -8.18 32.08 12.54
CA LEU A 5 -9.47 31.81 11.87
C LEU A 5 -10.73 32.20 12.65
N GLN A 6 -10.62 32.73 13.86
CA GLN A 6 -11.75 33.47 14.50
C GLN A 6 -12.13 34.77 13.74
N THR A 7 -11.55 35.02 12.57
CA THR A 7 -11.68 36.27 11.81
C THR A 7 -12.13 36.10 10.36
N LEU A 8 -12.54 34.89 9.93
CA LEU A 8 -13.30 34.75 8.67
C LEU A 8 -14.49 35.72 8.78
N PRO A 9 -14.63 36.71 7.88
CA PRO A 9 -15.68 37.69 8.00
C PRO A 9 -17.00 36.94 7.81
N LEU A 10 -17.67 36.65 8.92
CA LEU A 10 -19.07 36.26 8.88
C LEU A 10 -19.75 37.37 8.11
N LEU A 11 -20.37 37.03 6.98
CA LEU A 11 -21.23 37.96 6.25
C LEU A 11 -22.09 38.63 7.30
N LEU A 12 -21.85 39.92 7.53
CA LEU A 12 -22.75 40.75 8.31
C LEU A 12 -24.08 40.60 7.58
N LEU A 13 -24.97 39.78 8.15
CA LEU A 13 -26.34 39.61 7.74
C LEU A 13 -27.01 40.98 7.92
N LEU A 14 -26.76 41.88 6.97
CA LEU A 14 -27.54 43.09 6.83
C LEU A 14 -28.93 42.60 6.46
N ASN A 15 -29.84 42.80 7.41
CA ASN A 15 -31.26 42.48 7.36
C ASN A 15 -31.78 42.46 5.92
N VAL A 16 -32.31 41.31 5.51
CA VAL A 16 -33.24 41.24 4.39
C VAL A 16 -34.49 42.03 4.80
N THR A 17 -34.47 43.35 4.57
CA THR A 17 -35.67 44.18 4.71
C THR A 17 -36.66 43.75 3.66
N ALA A 18 -37.83 43.28 4.13
CA ALA A 18 -38.97 42.95 3.29
C ALA A 18 -39.32 44.13 2.37
N ILE A 19 -39.17 43.93 1.06
CA ILE A 19 -39.65 44.87 0.05
C ILE A 19 -41.16 44.73 -0.01
N ALA A 20 -41.86 45.84 0.27
CA ALA A 20 -43.32 45.93 0.18
C ALA A 20 -43.81 45.65 -1.24
N CYS A 21 -44.94 44.93 -1.35
CA CYS A 21 -45.60 44.57 -2.60
C CYS A 21 -45.81 45.77 -3.54
N GLN A 22 -45.21 45.71 -4.73
CA GLN A 22 -45.57 46.52 -5.90
C GLN A 22 -46.26 45.60 -6.93
N PRO A 23 -47.19 46.11 -7.75
CA PRO A 23 -47.93 45.29 -8.71
C PRO A 23 -47.04 44.75 -9.85
N ASN A 24 -47.27 43.50 -10.21
CA ASN A 24 -46.53 42.69 -11.19
C ASN A 24 -46.30 43.38 -12.55
N PRO A 25 -45.06 43.44 -13.05
CA PRO A 25 -44.78 43.46 -14.49
C PRO A 25 -44.74 42.02 -15.05
N SER A 26 -44.95 41.90 -16.37
CA SER A 26 -44.98 40.66 -17.16
C SER A 26 -43.79 39.71 -16.92
N PRO A 27 -43.93 38.39 -17.18
CA PRO A 27 -42.92 37.38 -16.86
C PRO A 27 -41.74 37.48 -17.82
N GLN A 28 -40.80 38.39 -17.52
CA GLN A 28 -39.42 38.19 -17.92
C GLN A 28 -38.91 37.03 -17.06
N THR A 29 -38.27 36.03 -17.68
CA THR A 29 -37.47 35.03 -16.96
C THR A 29 -36.31 35.76 -16.29
N GLN A 30 -36.58 36.40 -15.16
CA GLN A 30 -35.57 37.03 -14.33
C GLN A 30 -34.71 35.90 -13.75
N THR A 31 -33.43 35.92 -14.09
CA THR A 31 -32.44 35.09 -13.41
C THR A 31 -32.52 35.39 -11.91
N PRO A 32 -32.59 34.37 -11.04
CA PRO A 32 -32.61 34.59 -9.59
C PRO A 32 -31.44 35.47 -9.14
N ASP A 33 -31.67 36.32 -8.14
CA ASP A 33 -30.61 37.12 -7.52
C ASP A 33 -29.48 36.19 -7.04
N PRO A 34 -28.23 36.37 -7.52
CA PRO A 34 -27.12 35.51 -7.17
C PRO A 34 -26.60 35.74 -5.75
N TRP A 35 -26.93 36.87 -5.11
CA TRP A 35 -26.39 37.24 -3.80
C TRP A 35 -26.85 36.32 -2.66
N PRO A 36 -28.15 36.03 -2.45
CA PRO A 36 -28.59 35.09 -1.42
C PRO A 36 -27.96 33.69 -1.55
N ILE A 37 -27.73 33.24 -2.79
CA ILE A 37 -27.09 31.95 -3.07
C ILE A 37 -25.61 31.98 -2.63
N ALA A 38 -24.89 33.04 -2.99
CA ALA A 38 -23.49 33.21 -2.58
C ALA A 38 -23.34 33.30 -1.06
N VAL A 39 -24.26 34.00 -0.36
CA VAL A 39 -24.28 34.10 1.11
C VAL A 39 -24.55 32.76 1.78
N SER A 40 -25.50 31.98 1.26
CA SER A 40 -25.80 30.63 1.78
C SER A 40 -24.58 29.71 1.64
N ASN A 41 -23.91 29.73 0.49
CA ASN A 41 -22.72 28.90 0.26
C ASN A 41 -21.52 29.35 1.09
N ALA A 42 -21.36 30.66 1.30
CA ALA A 42 -20.35 31.19 2.21
C ALA A 42 -20.57 30.74 3.66
N THR A 43 -21.82 30.68 4.12
CA THR A 43 -22.17 30.17 5.47
C THR A 43 -21.82 28.69 5.59
N HIS A 44 -22.18 27.89 4.59
CA HIS A 44 -21.83 26.47 4.54
C HIS A 44 -20.32 26.25 4.50
N ALA A 45 -19.58 27.03 3.71
CA ALA A 45 -18.12 26.95 3.61
C ALA A 45 -17.43 27.19 4.96
N VAL A 46 -17.93 28.12 5.78
CA VAL A 46 -17.42 28.35 7.13
C VAL A 46 -17.70 27.15 8.04
N GLU A 47 -18.89 26.56 7.96
CA GLU A 47 -19.25 25.37 8.74
C GLU A 47 -18.33 24.19 8.42
N VAL A 48 -18.18 23.83 7.14
CA VAL A 48 -17.33 22.69 6.75
C VAL A 48 -15.86 22.93 7.02
N PHE A 49 -15.38 24.19 6.91
CA PHE A 49 -14.00 24.52 7.26
C PHE A 49 -13.74 24.32 8.76
N ASN A 50 -14.68 24.73 9.63
CA ASN A 50 -14.54 24.51 11.07
C ASN A 50 -14.57 23.02 11.44
N ILE A 51 -15.37 22.21 10.74
CA ILE A 51 -15.38 20.76 10.91
C ILE A 51 -14.01 20.18 10.51
N ALA A 52 -13.46 20.60 9.37
CA ALA A 52 -12.15 20.16 8.91
C ALA A 52 -11.01 20.52 9.88
N ASP A 53 -11.04 21.74 10.43
CA ASP A 53 -10.08 22.20 11.43
C ASP A 53 -10.17 21.41 12.75
N ALA A 54 -11.39 21.05 13.16
CA ALA A 54 -11.60 20.30 14.40
C ALA A 54 -11.22 18.82 14.30
N ASN A 55 -11.52 18.19 13.15
CA ASN A 55 -11.32 16.75 12.97
C ASN A 55 -9.94 16.41 12.38
N GLU A 56 -9.32 17.36 11.68
CA GLU A 56 -8.02 17.20 11.00
C GLU A 56 -7.96 15.97 10.05
N THR A 57 -9.06 15.62 9.38
CA THR A 57 -9.10 14.50 8.43
C THR A 57 -9.01 14.94 6.98
N PHE A 58 -8.41 14.11 6.13
CA PHE A 58 -8.31 14.38 4.69
C PHE A 58 -9.70 14.61 4.06
N THR A 59 -10.67 13.76 4.39
CA THR A 59 -12.05 13.87 3.85
C THR A 59 -12.71 15.20 4.23
N ASP A 60 -12.55 15.65 5.48
CA ASP A 60 -13.15 16.90 5.92
C ASP A 60 -12.46 18.11 5.27
N TRP A 61 -11.12 18.10 5.13
CA TRP A 61 -10.40 19.14 4.40
C TRP A 61 -10.78 19.19 2.91
N GLN A 62 -10.99 18.05 2.26
CA GLN A 62 -11.44 17.99 0.87
C GLN A 62 -12.87 18.55 0.69
N ALA A 63 -13.76 18.31 1.65
CA ALA A 63 -15.08 18.92 1.68
C ALA A 63 -14.99 20.45 1.86
N ALA A 64 -14.10 20.93 2.73
CA ALA A 64 -13.85 22.35 2.91
C ALA A 64 -13.31 23.03 1.64
N VAL A 65 -12.36 22.40 0.94
CA VAL A 65 -11.85 22.87 -0.37
C VAL A 65 -13.00 23.04 -1.37
N THR A 66 -13.86 22.03 -1.51
CA THR A 66 -14.98 22.05 -2.47
C THR A 66 -15.97 23.20 -2.17
N ALA A 67 -16.33 23.39 -0.91
CA ALA A 67 -17.25 24.45 -0.50
C ALA A 67 -16.64 25.85 -0.68
N LEU A 68 -15.35 26.01 -0.36
CA LEU A 68 -14.63 27.27 -0.54
C LEU A 68 -14.44 27.63 -2.01
N GLU A 69 -14.12 26.66 -2.88
CA GLU A 69 -14.04 26.87 -4.34
C GLU A 69 -15.37 27.37 -4.90
N THR A 70 -16.46 26.71 -4.54
CA THR A 70 -17.82 27.09 -4.94
C THR A 70 -18.15 28.51 -4.48
N THR A 71 -17.81 28.84 -3.23
CA THR A 71 -18.06 30.16 -2.64
C THR A 71 -17.26 31.25 -3.35
N VAL A 72 -15.95 31.04 -3.56
CA VAL A 72 -15.08 31.97 -4.29
C VAL A 72 -15.58 32.20 -5.71
N GLN A 73 -15.97 31.13 -6.41
CA GLN A 73 -16.50 31.20 -7.78
C GLN A 73 -17.78 32.06 -7.84
N GLN A 74 -18.72 31.83 -6.93
CA GLN A 74 -20.00 32.54 -6.92
C GLN A 74 -19.87 34.00 -6.50
N LEU A 75 -19.06 34.30 -5.48
CA LEU A 75 -18.79 35.68 -5.06
C LEU A 75 -18.10 36.48 -6.17
N ARG A 76 -17.16 35.87 -6.91
CA ARG A 76 -16.52 36.51 -8.07
C ARG A 76 -17.50 36.72 -9.23
N ALA A 77 -18.50 35.86 -9.38
CA ALA A 77 -19.50 35.93 -10.44
C ALA A 77 -20.61 36.96 -10.21
N ILE A 78 -20.67 37.62 -9.04
CA ILE A 78 -21.61 38.72 -8.79
C ILE A 78 -21.40 39.83 -9.82
N PRO A 79 -22.44 40.30 -10.55
CA PRO A 79 -22.32 41.34 -11.55
C PRO A 79 -21.77 42.66 -11.00
N SER A 80 -21.01 43.40 -11.81
CA SER A 80 -20.39 44.67 -11.38
C SER A 80 -21.38 45.80 -11.07
N ASP A 81 -22.59 45.71 -11.61
CA ASP A 81 -23.71 46.63 -11.36
C ASP A 81 -24.58 46.20 -10.15
N HIS A 82 -24.28 45.06 -9.52
CA HIS A 82 -25.00 44.58 -8.36
C HIS A 82 -24.67 45.40 -7.09
N PRO A 83 -25.66 45.75 -6.23
CA PRO A 83 -25.42 46.54 -5.01
C PRO A 83 -24.37 45.97 -4.06
N HIS A 84 -24.18 44.65 -4.08
CA HIS A 84 -23.23 43.93 -3.22
C HIS A 84 -21.90 43.57 -3.90
N TYR A 85 -21.62 44.08 -5.11
CA TYR A 85 -20.43 43.70 -5.88
C TYR A 85 -19.12 43.90 -5.10
N ALA A 86 -18.88 45.09 -4.54
CA ALA A 86 -17.62 45.40 -3.86
C ALA A 86 -17.38 44.51 -2.63
N GLU A 87 -18.45 44.22 -1.87
CA GLU A 87 -18.38 43.31 -0.72
C GLU A 87 -18.13 41.86 -1.18
N ALA A 88 -18.79 41.42 -2.26
CA ALA A 88 -18.58 40.10 -2.84
C ALA A 88 -17.11 39.89 -3.25
N GLN A 89 -16.49 40.85 -3.93
CA GLN A 89 -15.09 40.74 -4.36
C GLN A 89 -14.13 40.71 -3.16
N LYS A 90 -14.38 41.52 -2.13
CA LYS A 90 -13.58 41.51 -0.89
C LYS A 90 -13.66 40.17 -0.17
N GLN A 91 -14.86 39.62 -0.05
CA GLN A 91 -15.06 38.30 0.57
C GLN A 91 -14.48 37.17 -0.26
N ALA A 92 -14.59 37.23 -1.59
CA ALA A 92 -13.95 36.25 -2.47
C ALA A 92 -12.44 36.20 -2.25
N GLN A 93 -11.79 37.35 -2.00
CA GLN A 93 -10.37 37.39 -1.67
C GLN A 93 -10.06 36.76 -0.30
N ALA A 94 -10.90 37.00 0.72
CA ALA A 94 -10.74 36.37 2.03
C ALA A 94 -10.90 34.84 1.95
N TYR A 95 -11.94 34.36 1.27
CA TYR A 95 -12.19 32.93 1.06
C TYR A 95 -11.13 32.27 0.17
N GLN A 96 -10.50 33.01 -0.75
CA GLN A 96 -9.36 32.51 -1.54
C GLN A 96 -8.17 32.12 -0.64
N ALA A 97 -7.85 32.92 0.37
CA ALA A 97 -6.78 32.59 1.32
C ALA A 97 -7.12 31.34 2.16
N SER A 98 -8.37 31.22 2.61
CA SER A 98 -8.86 30.01 3.31
C SER A 98 -8.83 28.78 2.41
N LEU A 99 -9.16 28.94 1.12
CA LEU A 99 -9.09 27.86 0.13
C LEU A 99 -7.66 27.35 -0.03
N GLU A 100 -6.68 28.24 -0.13
CA GLU A 100 -5.27 27.86 -0.24
C GLU A 100 -4.79 27.11 1.02
N ALA A 101 -5.16 27.58 2.22
CA ALA A 101 -4.86 26.88 3.45
C ALA A 101 -5.53 25.49 3.53
N ALA A 102 -6.81 25.39 3.13
CA ALA A 102 -7.53 24.12 3.10
C ALA A 102 -6.88 23.12 2.13
N ARG A 103 -6.45 23.57 0.94
CA ARG A 103 -5.71 22.75 -0.03
C ARG A 103 -4.39 22.26 0.55
N GLN A 104 -3.61 23.13 1.19
CA GLN A 104 -2.34 22.75 1.83
C GLN A 104 -2.53 21.71 2.94
N ASN A 105 -3.59 21.83 3.76
CA ASN A 105 -3.88 20.86 4.80
C ASN A 105 -4.34 19.51 4.22
N ALA A 106 -5.21 19.52 3.19
CA ALA A 106 -5.61 18.31 2.49
C ALA A 106 -4.41 17.58 1.87
N GLU A 107 -3.58 18.31 1.11
CA GLU A 107 -2.36 17.77 0.48
C GLU A 107 -1.40 17.19 1.52
N LYS A 108 -1.18 17.90 2.64
CA LYS A 108 -0.34 17.42 3.73
C LYS A 108 -0.83 16.08 4.28
N LEU A 109 -2.14 15.96 4.54
CA LEU A 109 -2.73 14.74 5.10
C LEU A 109 -2.75 13.60 4.10
N GLU A 110 -2.93 13.89 2.81
CA GLU A 110 -2.81 12.91 1.73
C GLU A 110 -1.38 12.35 1.64
N VAL A 111 -0.37 13.23 1.62
CA VAL A 111 1.05 12.83 1.63
C VAL A 111 1.40 12.04 2.88
N GLN A 112 0.90 12.44 4.05
CA GLN A 112 1.09 11.68 5.28
C GLN A 112 0.50 10.26 5.17
N ALA A 113 -0.75 10.14 4.72
CA ALA A 113 -1.39 8.84 4.56
C ALA A 113 -0.66 7.94 3.56
N LEU A 114 -0.04 8.52 2.53
CA LEU A 114 0.73 7.81 1.50
C LEU A 114 2.13 7.41 1.95
N THR A 115 2.71 8.12 2.92
CA THR A 115 4.07 7.87 3.44
C THR A 115 4.09 6.99 4.68
N GLU A 116 2.96 6.82 5.37
CA GLU A 116 2.85 5.88 6.49
C GLU A 116 2.99 4.43 6.02
N PRO A 117 3.95 3.66 6.55
CA PRO A 117 4.15 2.27 6.16
C PRO A 117 2.92 1.44 6.57
N ARG A 118 2.28 0.79 5.60
CA ARG A 118 1.35 -0.31 5.89
C ARG A 118 2.06 -1.60 5.52
N PRO A 119 2.56 -2.39 6.48
CA PRO A 119 3.20 -3.65 6.14
C PRO A 119 2.16 -4.56 5.47
N SER A 120 2.33 -4.78 4.16
CA SER A 120 1.56 -5.72 3.39
C SER A 120 2.54 -6.73 2.79
N THR A 121 2.88 -7.71 3.60
CA THR A 121 3.61 -8.89 3.18
C THR A 121 2.66 -10.07 3.14
N SER A 122 2.66 -10.82 2.05
CA SER A 122 1.92 -12.08 1.96
C SER A 122 2.84 -13.21 1.54
N ASP A 123 2.67 -14.35 2.20
CA ASP A 123 3.44 -15.56 1.96
C ASP A 123 2.55 -16.63 1.34
N ASN A 124 2.83 -16.93 0.08
CA ASN A 124 2.12 -17.98 -0.67
C ASN A 124 3.05 -19.19 -0.81
N ILE A 125 3.18 -19.98 0.26
CA ILE A 125 4.05 -21.16 0.28
C ILE A 125 3.23 -22.41 0.01
N LYS A 126 3.57 -23.11 -1.08
CA LYS A 126 2.94 -24.37 -1.46
C LYS A 126 3.82 -25.54 -1.05
N LEU A 127 3.25 -26.50 -0.32
CA LEU A 127 3.88 -27.80 -0.11
C LEU A 127 3.29 -28.82 -1.08
N THR A 128 4.14 -29.47 -1.86
CA THR A 128 3.77 -30.59 -2.73
C THR A 128 4.51 -31.83 -2.24
N THR A 129 3.85 -32.99 -2.24
CA THR A 129 4.49 -34.26 -1.90
C THR A 129 4.49 -35.22 -3.08
N TYR A 130 5.47 -36.13 -3.10
CA TYR A 130 5.44 -37.30 -3.97
C TYR A 130 5.44 -38.57 -3.11
N VAL A 131 4.51 -39.48 -3.41
CA VAL A 131 4.32 -40.69 -2.61
C VAL A 131 5.48 -41.65 -2.84
N VAL A 132 6.06 -42.14 -1.74
CA VAL A 132 7.10 -43.16 -1.68
C VAL A 132 6.51 -44.46 -1.15
N THR A 133 6.96 -45.59 -1.67
CA THR A 133 6.48 -46.94 -1.34
C THR A 133 7.62 -47.86 -0.94
N GLY A 134 7.35 -48.79 -0.03
CA GLY A 134 8.32 -49.78 0.44
C GLY A 134 7.98 -50.25 1.85
N THR A 135 8.50 -51.43 2.21
CA THR A 135 8.37 -52.04 3.54
C THR A 135 9.71 -52.16 4.26
N THR A 136 10.82 -51.96 3.53
CA THR A 136 12.18 -51.88 4.07
C THR A 136 12.83 -50.55 3.73
N ALA A 137 13.86 -50.15 4.49
CA ALA A 137 14.61 -48.91 4.21
C ALA A 137 15.18 -48.88 2.78
N ALA A 138 15.70 -50.01 2.30
CA ALA A 138 16.28 -50.11 0.94
C ALA A 138 15.21 -49.96 -0.16
N GLU A 139 14.01 -50.50 0.05
CA GLU A 139 12.89 -50.32 -0.90
C GLU A 139 12.44 -48.86 -0.97
N ILE A 140 12.26 -48.23 0.19
CA ILE A 140 11.89 -46.81 0.29
C ILE A 140 12.95 -45.95 -0.40
N ARG A 141 14.23 -46.23 -0.18
CA ARG A 141 15.34 -45.53 -0.84
C ARG A 141 15.37 -45.70 -2.34
N ALA A 142 15.21 -46.93 -2.81
CA ALA A 142 15.19 -47.22 -4.24
C ALA A 142 14.01 -46.49 -4.93
N ASP A 143 12.89 -46.35 -4.23
CA ASP A 143 11.74 -45.60 -4.72
C ASP A 143 11.97 -44.08 -4.71
N ILE A 144 12.61 -43.53 -3.67
CA ILE A 144 13.06 -42.12 -3.65
C ILE A 144 14.03 -41.86 -4.80
N ASN A 145 15.08 -42.65 -4.96
CA ASN A 145 16.07 -42.45 -6.02
C ASN A 145 15.46 -42.47 -7.44
N ARG A 146 14.33 -43.14 -7.62
CA ARG A 146 13.59 -43.20 -8.89
C ARG A 146 12.61 -42.04 -9.09
N LYS A 147 12.11 -41.44 -8.01
CA LYS A 147 11.08 -40.39 -8.02
C LYS A 147 11.61 -38.99 -7.68
N ARG A 148 12.79 -38.91 -7.08
CA ARG A 148 13.46 -37.66 -6.69
C ARG A 148 13.58 -36.74 -7.89
N ILE A 149 13.55 -35.45 -7.61
CA ILE A 149 13.35 -34.42 -8.63
C ILE A 149 14.69 -34.01 -9.17
N ASP A 150 14.80 -33.92 -10.50
CA ASP A 150 15.93 -33.28 -11.15
C ASP A 150 15.75 -31.76 -11.07
N ALA A 151 16.49 -31.12 -10.17
CA ALA A 151 16.60 -29.67 -10.05
C ALA A 151 18.01 -29.24 -10.46
N ILE A 152 18.13 -28.37 -11.46
CA ILE A 152 19.42 -27.78 -11.90
C ILE A 152 20.43 -28.87 -12.32
N GLY A 153 19.96 -29.96 -12.92
CA GLY A 153 20.82 -31.06 -13.39
C GLY A 153 21.36 -31.97 -12.28
N GLN A 154 20.88 -31.82 -11.04
CA GLN A 154 21.14 -32.72 -9.93
C GLN A 154 19.82 -33.23 -9.36
N SER A 155 19.82 -34.45 -8.83
CA SER A 155 18.62 -35.05 -8.26
C SER A 155 18.64 -34.97 -6.74
N PHE A 156 17.63 -34.31 -6.15
CA PHE A 156 17.51 -34.13 -4.70
C PHE A 156 16.24 -34.79 -4.17
N ASP A 157 16.32 -35.30 -2.94
CA ASP A 157 15.18 -35.94 -2.29
C ASP A 157 14.05 -34.95 -2.02
N ALA A 158 14.38 -33.72 -1.65
CA ALA A 158 13.47 -32.59 -1.60
C ALA A 158 14.09 -31.36 -2.26
N TYR A 159 13.27 -30.35 -2.51
CA TYR A 159 13.71 -29.09 -3.07
C TYR A 159 12.74 -27.97 -2.72
N ALA A 160 13.30 -26.81 -2.35
CA ALA A 160 12.60 -25.56 -2.16
C ALA A 160 12.99 -24.53 -3.22
N ARG A 161 12.00 -23.75 -3.67
CA ARG A 161 12.23 -22.53 -4.44
C ARG A 161 11.34 -21.40 -3.95
N TRP A 162 11.81 -20.19 -4.11
CA TRP A 162 11.05 -18.99 -3.80
C TRP A 162 11.31 -17.90 -4.83
N TRP A 163 10.38 -16.95 -4.91
CA TRP A 163 10.54 -15.70 -5.64
C TRP A 163 9.73 -14.61 -4.94
N VAL A 164 10.21 -13.38 -5.06
CA VAL A 164 9.57 -12.20 -4.48
C VAL A 164 9.10 -11.29 -5.60
N ARG A 165 7.92 -10.70 -5.45
CA ARG A 165 7.39 -9.68 -6.35
C ARG A 165 6.96 -8.47 -5.55
N TRP A 166 7.19 -7.28 -6.07
CA TRP A 166 6.72 -6.03 -5.48
C TRP A 166 5.88 -5.24 -6.48
N ASN A 167 4.99 -4.41 -5.96
CA ASN A 167 4.31 -3.36 -6.69
C ASN A 167 4.02 -2.19 -5.76
N TYR A 168 3.90 -1.00 -6.32
CA TYR A 168 3.69 0.24 -5.58
C TYR A 168 3.11 1.34 -6.50
N GLN A 169 2.64 2.41 -5.87
CA GLN A 169 2.28 3.67 -6.51
C GLN A 169 3.34 4.74 -6.26
N TYR A 170 3.32 5.77 -7.09
CA TYR A 170 4.24 6.91 -7.02
C TYR A 170 3.65 8.06 -6.24
N LEU A 171 4.52 8.78 -5.52
CA LEU A 171 4.32 10.13 -5.04
C LEU A 171 5.19 11.07 -5.86
N SER A 172 4.57 11.90 -6.69
CA SER A 172 5.27 12.91 -7.50
C SER A 172 5.01 14.30 -6.97
N GLN A 173 6.08 15.02 -6.62
CA GLN A 173 6.05 16.40 -6.13
C GLN A 173 7.09 17.23 -6.86
N GLY A 174 6.66 17.99 -7.87
CA GLY A 174 7.56 18.82 -8.68
C GLY A 174 8.61 17.97 -9.41
N SER A 175 9.88 18.16 -9.08
CA SER A 175 11.02 17.43 -9.67
C SER A 175 11.53 16.29 -8.77
N SER A 176 10.65 15.70 -7.97
CA SER A 176 10.95 14.59 -7.08
C SER A 176 9.86 13.54 -7.18
N CYS A 177 10.26 12.28 -7.32
CA CYS A 177 9.40 11.11 -7.25
C CYS A 177 9.91 10.15 -6.18
N GLN A 178 8.99 9.62 -5.38
CA GLN A 178 9.25 8.63 -4.33
C GLN A 178 8.14 7.57 -4.31
N ILE A 179 8.37 6.45 -3.64
CA ILE A 179 7.36 5.40 -3.49
C ILE A 179 6.34 5.84 -2.42
N ALA A 180 5.04 5.68 -2.71
CA ALA A 180 4.00 5.76 -1.68
C ALA A 180 4.12 4.54 -0.75
N SER A 181 4.76 4.69 0.40
CA SER A 181 5.01 3.61 1.38
C SER A 181 3.77 2.77 1.71
N ASN A 182 2.59 3.38 1.77
CA ASN A 182 1.34 2.67 2.10
C ASN A 182 0.82 1.77 0.97
N SER A 183 1.31 1.99 -0.25
CA SER A 183 0.94 1.25 -1.46
C SER A 183 1.91 0.12 -1.79
N LEU A 184 3.07 0.09 -1.12
CA LEU A 184 4.09 -0.91 -1.33
C LEU A 184 3.59 -2.27 -0.83
N ASN A 185 3.37 -3.17 -1.77
CA ASN A 185 2.97 -4.55 -1.52
C ASN A 185 4.07 -5.50 -2.00
N VAL A 186 4.62 -6.31 -1.10
CA VAL A 186 5.69 -7.27 -1.38
C VAL A 186 5.17 -8.68 -1.10
N VAL A 187 5.25 -9.55 -2.10
CA VAL A 187 4.67 -10.90 -2.07
C VAL A 187 5.77 -11.94 -2.21
N LEU A 188 5.90 -12.80 -1.21
CA LEU A 188 6.68 -14.02 -1.31
C LEU A 188 5.81 -15.12 -1.88
N THR A 189 6.31 -15.83 -2.89
CA THR A 189 5.74 -17.11 -3.30
C THR A 189 6.83 -18.17 -3.24
N GLY A 190 6.49 -19.34 -2.73
CA GLY A 190 7.43 -20.44 -2.61
C GLY A 190 6.78 -21.79 -2.85
N GLU A 191 7.61 -22.76 -3.19
CA GLU A 191 7.20 -24.15 -3.35
C GLU A 191 8.25 -25.05 -2.71
N ILE A 192 7.78 -25.96 -1.86
CA ILE A 192 8.57 -27.08 -1.33
C ILE A 192 8.01 -28.35 -1.95
N ILE A 193 8.88 -29.21 -2.45
CA ILE A 193 8.53 -30.56 -2.89
C ILE A 193 9.33 -31.58 -2.08
N MET A 194 8.65 -32.55 -1.46
CA MET A 194 9.31 -33.52 -0.57
C MET A 194 8.65 -34.92 -0.64
N PRO A 195 9.33 -36.00 -0.23
CA PRO A 195 8.74 -37.31 -0.26
C PRO A 195 7.73 -37.50 0.87
N GLU A 196 6.73 -38.34 0.63
CA GLU A 196 5.75 -38.74 1.63
C GLU A 196 5.61 -40.25 1.64
N TRP A 197 5.77 -40.88 2.81
CA TRP A 197 5.60 -42.32 2.96
C TRP A 197 4.47 -42.59 3.95
N ASP A 198 3.39 -43.18 3.43
CA ASP A 198 2.31 -43.72 4.25
C ASP A 198 2.72 -45.13 4.70
N ALA A 199 3.26 -45.21 5.91
CA ALA A 199 3.79 -46.46 6.44
C ALA A 199 2.64 -47.48 6.63
N PRO A 200 2.73 -48.69 6.06
CA PRO A 200 1.69 -49.69 6.27
C PRO A 200 1.60 -50.06 7.77
N PRO A 201 0.43 -50.49 8.28
CA PRO A 201 0.27 -50.85 9.70
C PRO A 201 1.22 -51.94 10.19
N THR A 202 1.78 -52.73 9.27
CA THR A 202 2.75 -53.81 9.54
C THR A 202 4.21 -53.36 9.42
N ALA A 203 4.48 -52.08 9.16
CA ALA A 203 5.84 -51.57 9.07
C ALA A 203 6.57 -51.70 10.41
N ASP A 204 7.87 -51.98 10.35
CA ASP A 204 8.73 -52.01 11.54
C ASP A 204 8.70 -50.64 12.24
N PRO A 205 8.34 -50.56 13.54
CA PRO A 205 8.33 -49.30 14.28
C PRO A 205 9.66 -48.53 14.23
N GLN A 206 10.80 -49.23 14.16
CA GLN A 206 12.10 -48.58 14.02
C GLN A 206 12.27 -47.91 12.65
N LEU A 207 11.71 -48.49 11.60
CA LEU A 207 11.71 -47.91 10.26
C LEU A 207 10.85 -46.64 10.22
N VAL A 208 9.66 -46.69 10.84
CA VAL A 208 8.77 -45.52 10.97
C VAL A 208 9.47 -44.37 11.70
N GLN A 209 10.13 -44.67 12.83
CA GLN A 209 10.87 -43.66 13.58
C GLN A 209 12.00 -43.03 12.75
N ARG A 210 12.78 -43.85 12.03
CA ARG A 210 13.84 -43.37 11.14
C ARG A 210 13.32 -42.48 10.03
N TRP A 211 12.18 -42.85 9.41
CA TRP A 211 11.53 -42.02 8.41
C TRP A 211 11.10 -40.66 8.97
N GLN A 212 10.44 -40.66 10.14
CA GLN A 212 9.97 -39.43 10.79
C GLN A 212 11.13 -38.49 11.13
N GLN A 213 12.25 -39.03 11.62
CA GLN A 213 13.45 -38.24 11.88
C GLN A 213 14.01 -37.63 10.58
N TYR A 214 14.18 -38.46 9.55
CA TYR A 214 14.66 -38.02 8.24
C TYR A 214 13.78 -36.91 7.63
N ILE A 215 12.46 -37.12 7.58
CA ILE A 215 11.55 -36.17 6.91
C ILE A 215 11.40 -34.86 7.68
N THR A 216 11.54 -34.90 9.02
CA THR A 216 11.55 -33.71 9.87
C THR A 216 12.79 -32.86 9.60
N LEU A 217 13.97 -33.48 9.56
CA LEU A 217 15.22 -32.78 9.27
C LEU A 217 15.24 -32.24 7.84
N LEU A 218 14.80 -33.05 6.87
CA LEU A 218 14.68 -32.64 5.48
C LEU A 218 13.75 -31.43 5.35
N ARG A 219 12.58 -31.46 6.01
CA ARG A 219 11.67 -30.32 5.99
C ARG A 219 12.28 -29.05 6.59
N ALA A 220 13.02 -29.18 7.70
CA ALA A 220 13.66 -28.03 8.34
C ALA A 220 14.70 -27.38 7.42
N HIS A 221 15.44 -28.18 6.67
CA HIS A 221 16.38 -27.70 5.65
C HIS A 221 15.65 -26.92 4.54
N GLU A 222 14.57 -27.50 3.97
CA GLU A 222 13.78 -26.82 2.94
C GLU A 222 13.10 -25.53 3.43
N ASP A 223 12.64 -25.50 4.69
CA ASP A 223 12.04 -24.30 5.29
C ASP A 223 13.07 -23.16 5.46
N GLN A 224 14.35 -23.47 5.65
CA GLN A 224 15.40 -22.45 5.74
C GLN A 224 15.59 -21.69 4.42
N HIS A 225 15.42 -22.34 3.27
CA HIS A 225 15.41 -21.65 1.98
C HIS A 225 14.22 -20.69 1.86
N ILE A 226 13.02 -21.11 2.27
CA ILE A 226 11.85 -20.23 2.32
C ILE A 226 12.10 -19.06 3.28
N GLN A 227 12.83 -19.28 4.38
CA GLN A 227 13.20 -18.22 5.31
C GLN A 227 14.09 -17.15 4.66
N HIS A 228 15.04 -17.52 3.77
CA HIS A 228 15.80 -16.53 3.00
C HIS A 228 14.89 -15.69 2.08
N GLY A 229 13.87 -16.29 1.48
CA GLY A 229 12.82 -15.57 0.74
C GLY A 229 12.03 -14.58 1.60
N ARG A 230 11.68 -14.96 2.85
CA ARG A 230 11.04 -14.04 3.82
C ARG A 230 11.94 -12.87 4.19
N GLU A 231 13.23 -13.13 4.41
CA GLU A 231 14.21 -12.07 4.65
C GLU A 231 14.38 -11.13 3.45
N ALA A 232 14.30 -11.65 2.21
CA ALA A 232 14.30 -10.82 1.01
C ALA A 232 13.10 -9.87 1.01
N THR A 233 11.90 -10.39 1.25
CA THR A 233 10.66 -9.60 1.37
C THR A 233 10.79 -8.48 2.40
N GLN A 234 11.28 -8.78 3.60
CA GLN A 234 11.47 -7.79 4.65
C GLN A 234 12.45 -6.69 4.21
N ARG A 235 13.60 -7.07 3.65
CA ARG A 235 14.62 -6.11 3.20
C ARG A 235 14.10 -5.21 2.08
N ILE A 236 13.30 -5.74 1.16
CA ILE A 236 12.66 -4.95 0.09
C ILE A 236 11.67 -3.96 0.69
N GLN A 237 10.83 -4.41 1.63
CA GLN A 237 9.86 -3.55 2.32
C GLN A 237 10.54 -2.38 3.08
N GLU A 238 11.73 -2.63 3.64
CA GLU A 238 12.52 -1.61 4.34
C GLU A 238 13.28 -0.69 3.37
N ALA A 239 13.81 -1.22 2.26
CA ALA A 239 14.68 -0.46 1.36
C ALA A 239 13.91 0.45 0.41
N LEU A 240 12.88 -0.07 -0.27
CA LEU A 240 12.22 0.63 -1.37
C LEU A 240 11.57 1.98 -0.98
N PRO A 241 10.89 2.13 0.17
CA PRO A 241 10.29 3.40 0.56
C PRO A 241 11.29 4.55 0.76
N ASN A 242 12.57 4.25 0.93
CA ASN A 242 13.62 5.24 1.12
C ASN A 242 14.24 5.74 -0.19
N LEU A 243 13.79 5.23 -1.33
CA LEU A 243 14.29 5.64 -2.64
C LEU A 243 13.59 6.91 -3.12
N MET A 244 14.38 7.78 -3.74
CA MET A 244 13.92 9.02 -4.37
C MET A 244 14.66 9.24 -5.69
N ALA A 245 13.97 9.79 -6.69
CA ALA A 245 14.56 10.15 -7.96
C ALA A 245 13.94 11.43 -8.53
N SER A 246 14.53 11.98 -9.59
CA SER A 246 14.01 13.21 -10.22
C SER A 246 12.77 12.97 -11.10
N THR A 247 12.62 11.75 -11.63
CA THR A 247 11.45 11.30 -12.37
C THR A 247 11.01 9.92 -11.86
N CYS A 248 9.75 9.55 -12.08
CA CYS A 248 9.24 8.27 -11.61
C CYS A 248 9.80 7.09 -12.41
N GLU A 249 10.16 7.29 -13.68
CA GLU A 249 10.84 6.27 -14.50
C GLU A 249 12.24 5.95 -13.95
N GLN A 250 12.98 6.96 -13.48
CA GLN A 250 14.27 6.73 -12.81
C GLN A 250 14.09 6.01 -11.48
N LEU A 251 13.05 6.36 -10.72
CA LEU A 251 12.73 5.69 -9.46
C LEU A 251 12.40 4.21 -9.70
N GLU A 252 11.65 3.90 -10.75
CA GLU A 252 11.30 2.52 -11.13
C GLU A 252 12.55 1.67 -11.35
N VAL A 253 13.49 2.17 -12.16
CA VAL A 253 14.77 1.50 -12.42
C VAL A 253 15.56 1.30 -11.12
N LEU A 254 15.66 2.32 -10.27
CA LEU A 254 16.37 2.21 -8.99
C LEU A 254 15.72 1.20 -8.04
N ALA A 255 14.39 1.18 -7.98
CA ALA A 255 13.65 0.24 -7.14
C ALA A 255 13.84 -1.20 -7.62
N ASP A 256 13.80 -1.43 -8.93
CA ASP A 256 14.02 -2.75 -9.50
C ASP A 256 15.46 -3.22 -9.31
N GLU A 257 16.45 -2.36 -9.54
CA GLU A 257 17.86 -2.67 -9.27
C GLU A 257 18.09 -3.00 -7.79
N GLN A 258 17.50 -2.24 -6.86
CA GLN A 258 17.61 -2.48 -5.43
C GLN A 258 16.92 -3.80 -5.01
N GLY A 259 15.73 -4.08 -5.55
CA GLY A 259 14.98 -5.30 -5.29
C GLY A 259 15.71 -6.54 -5.79
N GLU A 260 16.19 -6.52 -7.03
CA GLU A 260 16.96 -7.61 -7.65
C GLU A 260 18.30 -7.83 -6.93
N ALA A 261 18.97 -6.77 -6.48
CA ALA A 261 20.19 -6.89 -5.68
C ALA A 261 19.93 -7.62 -4.35
N ILE A 262 18.81 -7.33 -3.68
CA ILE A 262 18.42 -8.03 -2.44
C ILE A 262 18.09 -9.50 -2.72
N ILE A 263 17.35 -9.79 -3.79
CA ILE A 263 17.04 -11.17 -4.20
C ILE A 263 18.34 -11.94 -4.46
N ALA A 264 19.27 -11.37 -5.24
CA ALA A 264 20.54 -12.00 -5.59
C ALA A 264 21.39 -12.31 -4.34
N GLN A 265 21.40 -11.42 -3.35
CA GLN A 265 22.08 -11.66 -2.06
C GLN A 265 21.48 -12.86 -1.31
N GLN A 266 20.15 -12.97 -1.26
CA GLN A 266 19.49 -14.07 -0.55
C GLN A 266 19.60 -15.40 -1.31
N ALA A 267 19.54 -15.36 -2.65
CA ALA A 267 19.81 -16.53 -3.49
C ALA A 267 21.27 -17.01 -3.35
N GLN A 268 22.22 -16.12 -3.05
CA GLN A 268 23.57 -16.53 -2.71
C GLN A 268 23.63 -17.20 -1.33
N LYS A 269 22.87 -16.72 -0.33
CA LYS A 269 22.78 -17.39 0.97
C LYS A 269 22.22 -18.81 0.88
N ASP A 270 21.25 -19.06 -0.01
CA ASP A 270 20.77 -20.43 -0.27
C ASP A 270 21.92 -21.35 -0.70
N LYS A 271 22.72 -20.93 -1.68
CA LYS A 271 23.87 -21.71 -2.17
C LYS A 271 24.92 -21.90 -1.09
N ASP A 272 25.19 -20.87 -0.31
CA ASP A 272 26.17 -20.93 0.77
C ASP A 272 25.68 -21.87 1.89
N TYR A 273 24.37 -21.86 2.18
CA TYR A 273 23.73 -22.75 3.15
C TYR A 273 23.80 -24.21 2.71
N ASP A 274 23.45 -24.50 1.46
CA ASP A 274 23.59 -25.83 0.86
C ASP A 274 25.03 -26.33 0.93
N ALA A 275 25.99 -25.49 0.53
CA ALA A 275 27.40 -25.85 0.56
C ALA A 275 27.90 -26.09 2.00
N ALA A 276 27.48 -25.26 2.97
CA ALA A 276 27.89 -25.35 4.36
C ALA A 276 27.29 -26.57 5.09
N THR A 277 26.10 -27.01 4.68
CA THR A 277 25.39 -28.16 5.26
C THR A 277 25.63 -29.46 4.49
N ASP A 278 26.36 -29.40 3.37
CA ASP A 278 26.47 -30.47 2.38
C ASP A 278 25.08 -30.99 1.97
N HIS A 279 24.24 -30.06 1.49
CA HIS A 279 22.84 -30.28 1.13
C HIS A 279 22.05 -30.97 2.27
N GLY A 280 22.26 -30.49 3.50
CA GLY A 280 21.60 -31.01 4.70
C GLY A 280 22.22 -32.27 5.31
N ARG A 281 23.20 -32.92 4.65
CA ARG A 281 23.85 -34.14 5.19
C ARG A 281 24.49 -33.89 6.56
N LEU A 282 25.13 -32.74 6.74
CA LEU A 282 25.76 -32.34 8.02
C LEU A 282 24.74 -31.98 9.11
N GLU A 283 23.48 -31.78 8.74
CA GLU A 283 22.35 -31.56 9.64
C GLU A 283 21.70 -32.88 10.09
N GLY A 284 22.27 -34.01 9.67
CA GLY A 284 21.78 -35.34 10.00
C GLY A 284 20.69 -35.84 9.06
N ILE A 285 20.46 -35.17 7.93
CA ILE A 285 19.56 -35.65 6.87
C ILE A 285 20.20 -36.89 6.25
N GLN A 286 19.80 -38.04 6.77
CA GLN A 286 20.26 -39.33 6.30
C GLN A 286 19.11 -40.32 6.36
N PHE A 287 18.79 -40.89 5.21
CA PHE A 287 17.99 -42.09 5.09
C PHE A 287 18.76 -43.06 4.19
N PRO A 288 18.86 -44.36 4.56
CA PRO A 288 19.63 -45.34 3.81
C PRO A 288 19.28 -45.35 2.34
#